data_AF-A0A6B3ACL4-F1
#
_entry.id   AF-A0A6B3ACL4-F1
#
_cell.length_a   1.000
_cell.length_b   1.000
_cell.length_c   1.000
_cell.angle_alpha   90.00
_cell.angle_beta   90.00
_cell.angle_gamma   90.00
#
_symmetry.space_group_name_H-M   'P 1'
#
loop_
_entity.id
_entity.type
_entity.pdbx_description
1 polymer ?
#
loop_
_entity_poly.entity_id
_entity_poly.type
_entity_poly.pdbx_seq_one_letter_code
_entity_poly.pdbx_strand_id
1 'polypeptide(L)'
;RTGPPTVGGRWSLLPAREPDTTVRAHALARTLLDRHGVVTRGAVGAEGVEGGFSAVYRILSAFEETGQARRGYVVEGLGAAQFAMDGAVDRLRAAANARDRGDVAAPAPFGAGDSGSPAGSGPDAFPGQDGLPAFPPEPGPDGFDGAYRPGPGDYVSPRDRPRQPAPPPWQNGGRPSYDPFAGRRTGPDDASRAVVLAAADPANAYGAALSWPEPPDGAGHKPGRKAGSLVVLVDGELTLYMERGGKTLLAWPADPDGEPADDARLPAAAQALAAAARAGSLGMVTVERVNGTPSLTSPLGALLEGAGFVATPR
;
A
#
# COMPACT_ATOMS: atom_id res chain seq x y z
N ARG A 1 25.78 -21.30 -17.24
CA ARG A 1 24.29 -21.26 -17.29
C ARG A 1 23.80 -20.88 -15.90
N THR A 2 23.47 -19.62 -15.68
CA THR A 2 22.88 -19.09 -14.44
C THR A 2 21.43 -18.73 -14.77
N GLY A 3 20.48 -19.52 -14.27
CA GLY A 3 19.05 -19.21 -14.41
C GLY A 3 18.66 -18.05 -13.49
N PRO A 4 17.65 -17.23 -13.85
CA PRO A 4 17.26 -16.08 -13.04
C PRO A 4 16.63 -16.52 -11.71
N PRO A 5 16.83 -15.77 -10.60
CA PRO A 5 16.24 -16.10 -9.31
C PRO A 5 14.73 -15.86 -9.39
N THR A 6 13.95 -16.93 -9.58
CA THR A 6 12.50 -16.85 -9.42
C THR A 6 12.19 -16.76 -7.93
N VAL A 7 12.09 -15.55 -7.40
CA VAL A 7 11.51 -15.30 -6.08
C VAL A 7 10.04 -15.73 -6.17
N GLY A 8 9.71 -16.88 -5.58
CA GLY A 8 8.32 -17.33 -5.48
C GLY A 8 7.52 -16.37 -4.60
N GLY A 9 6.68 -15.53 -5.20
CA GLY A 9 5.73 -14.68 -4.50
C GLY A 9 4.34 -15.32 -4.43
N ARG A 10 3.59 -15.03 -3.38
CA ARG A 10 2.15 -15.33 -3.29
C ARG A 10 1.36 -14.07 -3.65
N TRP A 11 0.43 -14.21 -4.58
CA TRP A 11 -0.50 -13.13 -4.93
C TRP A 11 -1.70 -13.18 -3.98
N SER A 12 -2.09 -12.03 -3.43
CA SER A 12 -3.31 -11.88 -2.64
C SER A 12 -4.16 -10.75 -3.22
N LEU A 13 -5.45 -11.00 -3.35
CA LEU A 13 -6.41 -9.94 -3.69
C LEU A 13 -6.73 -9.15 -2.42
N LEU A 14 -6.61 -7.83 -2.49
CA LEU A 14 -7.06 -6.97 -1.40
C LEU A 14 -8.59 -7.00 -1.33
N PRO A 15 -9.20 -6.93 -0.12
CA PRO A 15 -10.63 -6.80 0.03
C PRO A 15 -11.16 -5.62 -0.80
N ALA A 16 -12.36 -5.76 -1.34
CA ALA A 16 -13.04 -4.66 -1.99
C ALA A 16 -13.14 -3.47 -1.03
N ARG A 17 -13.01 -2.26 -1.57
CA ARG A 17 -13.12 -1.03 -0.78
C ARG A 17 -14.52 -0.95 -0.15
N GLU A 18 -14.57 -0.66 1.14
CA GLU A 18 -15.83 -0.41 1.86
C GLU A 18 -16.60 0.77 1.24
N PRO A 19 -17.82 0.56 0.71
CA PRO A 19 -18.59 1.64 0.10
C PRO A 19 -19.10 2.68 1.11
N ASP A 20 -19.44 2.28 2.34
CA ASP A 20 -20.01 3.20 3.34
C ASP A 20 -18.97 4.23 3.83
N THR A 21 -19.24 5.50 3.58
CA THR A 21 -18.40 6.64 3.98
C THR A 21 -18.23 6.74 5.49
N THR A 22 -19.26 6.39 6.26
CA THR A 22 -19.25 6.43 7.73
C THR A 22 -18.34 5.34 8.29
N VAL A 23 -18.47 4.11 7.77
CA VAL A 23 -17.61 2.98 8.18
C VAL A 23 -16.15 3.27 7.87
N ARG A 24 -15.85 3.85 6.70
CA ARG A 24 -14.48 4.28 6.36
C ARG A 24 -13.95 5.35 7.29
N ALA A 25 -14.76 6.37 7.60
CA ALA A 25 -14.34 7.45 8.50
C ALA A 25 -14.06 6.93 9.92
N HIS A 26 -14.89 6.01 10.41
CA HIS A 26 -14.68 5.32 11.69
C HIS A 26 -13.38 4.50 11.69
N ALA A 27 -13.15 3.69 10.65
CA ALA A 27 -11.94 2.89 10.51
C ALA A 27 -10.67 3.75 10.39
N LEU A 28 -10.74 4.88 9.69
CA LEU A 28 -9.65 5.84 9.59
C LEU A 28 -9.32 6.46 10.95
N ALA A 29 -10.31 6.95 11.69
CA ALA A 29 -10.10 7.51 13.03
C ALA A 29 -9.45 6.50 13.98
N ARG A 30 -9.88 5.23 13.91
CA ARG A 30 -9.26 4.14 14.68
C ARG A 30 -7.81 3.90 14.29
N THR A 31 -7.53 3.83 12.99
CA THR A 31 -6.18 3.65 12.45
C THR A 31 -5.24 4.76 12.90
N LEU A 32 -5.70 6.02 12.89
CA LEU A 32 -4.92 7.16 13.35
C LEU A 32 -4.61 7.07 14.84
N LEU A 33 -5.58 6.69 15.66
CA LEU A 33 -5.39 6.48 17.10
C LEU A 33 -4.42 5.32 17.39
N ASP A 34 -4.56 4.20 16.67
CA ASP A 34 -3.68 3.03 16.83
C ASP A 34 -2.24 3.35 16.40
N ARG A 35 -2.06 4.12 15.32
CA ARG A 35 -0.75 4.45 14.76
C ARG A 35 -0.01 5.51 15.55
N HIS A 36 -0.69 6.57 15.95
CA HIS A 36 -0.06 7.74 16.59
C HIS A 36 -0.14 7.68 18.12
N GLY A 37 -1.05 6.89 18.69
CA GLY A 37 -1.35 6.88 20.12
C GLY A 37 -2.09 8.14 20.61
N VAL A 38 -1.61 9.32 20.18
CA VAL A 38 -2.22 10.64 20.38
C VAL A 38 -2.40 11.32 19.03
N VAL A 39 -3.65 11.59 18.66
CA VAL A 39 -4.02 12.25 17.40
C VAL A 39 -4.20 13.74 17.64
N THR A 40 -3.49 14.53 16.84
CA THR A 40 -3.54 16.00 16.83
C THR A 40 -3.79 16.52 15.41
N ARG A 41 -4.06 17.81 15.27
CA ARG A 41 -4.19 18.46 13.95
C ARG A 41 -2.98 18.20 13.05
N GLY A 42 -1.76 18.28 13.60
CA GLY A 42 -0.53 18.04 12.86
C GLY A 42 -0.41 16.59 12.38
N ALA A 43 -0.74 15.63 13.24
CA ALA A 43 -0.73 14.20 12.89
C ALA A 43 -1.69 13.89 11.74
N VAL A 44 -2.92 14.44 11.78
CA VAL A 44 -3.89 14.28 10.69
C VAL A 44 -3.42 14.95 9.40
N GLY A 45 -2.77 16.11 9.51
CA GLY A 45 -2.19 16.81 8.36
C GLY A 45 -1.08 16.03 7.67
N ALA A 46 -0.19 15.40 8.45
CA ALA A 46 0.91 14.57 7.93
C ALA A 46 0.41 13.33 7.16
N GLU A 47 -0.79 12.85 7.47
CA GLU A 47 -1.44 11.70 6.83
C GLU A 47 -2.18 12.06 5.54
N GLY A 48 -2.33 13.36 5.25
CA GLY A 48 -3.07 13.83 4.08
C GLY A 48 -4.55 13.45 4.09
N VAL A 49 -5.18 13.37 5.27
CA VAL A 49 -6.58 12.97 5.40
C VAL A 49 -7.50 13.98 4.70
N GLU A 50 -8.34 13.48 3.79
CA GLU A 50 -9.35 14.26 3.08
C GLU A 50 -10.33 14.93 4.05
N GLY A 51 -10.61 16.22 3.86
CA GLY A 51 -11.39 17.03 4.79
C GLY A 51 -10.66 17.42 6.09
N GLY A 52 -9.39 17.00 6.24
CA GLY A 52 -8.48 17.41 7.30
C GLY A 52 -8.96 17.09 8.71
N PHE A 53 -8.43 17.81 9.69
CA PHE A 53 -8.74 17.57 11.10
C PHE A 53 -10.23 17.72 11.42
N SER A 54 -10.96 18.64 10.77
CA SER A 54 -12.39 18.84 11.03
C SER A 54 -13.25 17.62 10.68
N ALA A 55 -12.90 16.88 9.63
CA ALA A 55 -13.60 15.65 9.26
C ALA A 55 -13.40 14.55 10.30
N VAL A 56 -12.15 14.36 10.75
CA VAL A 56 -11.79 13.35 11.75
C VAL A 56 -12.28 13.74 13.15
N TYR A 57 -12.28 15.03 13.47
CA TYR A 57 -12.66 15.55 14.78
C TYR A 57 -14.09 15.14 15.18
N ARG A 58 -15.06 15.22 14.26
CA ARG A 58 -16.44 14.80 14.55
C ARG A 58 -16.53 13.33 14.98
N ILE A 59 -15.73 12.47 14.36
CA ILE A 59 -15.69 11.04 14.67
C ILE A 59 -14.95 10.80 15.99
N LEU A 60 -13.84 11.50 16.24
CA LEU A 60 -13.10 11.42 17.50
C LEU A 60 -13.93 11.92 18.69
N SER A 61 -14.79 12.92 18.51
CA SER A 61 -15.77 13.33 19.53
C SER A 61 -16.81 12.24 19.79
N ALA A 62 -17.30 11.54 18.77
CA ALA A 62 -18.18 10.39 18.99
C ALA A 62 -17.45 9.22 19.71
N PHE A 63 -16.15 9.04 19.44
CA PHE A 63 -15.32 8.07 20.17
C PHE A 63 -15.14 8.47 21.63
N GLU A 64 -15.05 9.76 21.92
CA GLU A 64 -15.02 10.28 23.29
C GLU A 64 -16.32 9.99 24.03
N GLU A 65 -17.48 10.28 23.42
CA GLU A 65 -18.80 10.01 24.00
C GLU A 65 -19.01 8.53 24.33
N THR A 66 -18.41 7.64 23.54
CA THR A 66 -18.48 6.18 23.71
C THR A 66 -17.33 5.60 24.55
N GLY A 67 -16.40 6.45 25.01
CA GLY A 67 -15.24 6.05 25.84
C GLY A 67 -14.13 5.32 25.09
N GLN A 68 -14.15 5.31 23.76
CA GLN A 68 -13.11 4.71 22.92
C GLN A 68 -11.86 5.60 22.78
N ALA A 69 -12.01 6.90 23.01
CA ALA A 69 -10.92 7.86 23.05
C ALA A 69 -11.15 8.85 24.20
N ARG A 70 -10.09 9.53 24.64
CA ARG A 70 -10.19 10.66 25.57
C ARG A 70 -9.59 11.90 24.97
N ARG A 71 -10.29 13.01 25.14
CA ARG A 71 -9.80 14.33 24.77
C ARG A 71 -9.07 14.97 25.96
N GLY A 72 -7.92 15.57 25.69
CA GLY A 72 -7.19 16.30 26.73
C GLY A 72 -5.86 16.85 26.26
N TYR A 73 -5.18 17.57 27.14
CA TYR A 73 -3.79 17.98 26.95
C TYR A 73 -2.91 16.89 27.52
N VAL A 74 -2.52 15.93 26.68
CA VAL A 74 -1.76 14.76 27.12
C VAL A 74 -0.26 15.00 26.99
N VAL A 75 0.14 15.73 25.94
CA VAL A 75 1.55 16.05 25.66
C VAL A 75 1.74 17.56 25.53
N GLU A 76 2.71 18.10 26.26
CA GLU A 76 3.10 19.51 26.17
C GLU A 76 3.70 19.84 24.79
N GLY A 77 3.41 21.04 24.27
CA GLY A 77 3.88 21.49 22.95
C GLY A 77 3.13 20.89 21.75
N LEU A 78 2.26 19.89 21.95
CA LEU A 78 1.55 19.16 20.90
C LEU A 78 0.15 19.71 20.61
N GLY A 79 0.01 21.03 20.43
CA GLY A 79 -1.24 21.69 20.04
C GLY A 79 -2.42 21.52 21.02
N ALA A 80 -3.49 22.29 20.81
CA ALA A 80 -4.58 22.41 21.80
C ALA A 80 -5.66 21.30 21.76
N ALA A 81 -5.79 20.59 20.64
CA ALA A 81 -6.77 19.50 20.50
C ALA A 81 -6.02 18.19 20.30
N GLN A 82 -6.06 17.33 21.32
CA GLN A 82 -5.45 16.01 21.31
C GLN A 82 -6.48 14.97 21.75
N PHE A 83 -6.51 13.86 21.02
CA PHE A 83 -7.31 12.68 21.34
C PHE A 83 -6.38 11.50 21.49
N ALA A 84 -6.52 10.75 22.57
CA ALA A 84 -5.69 9.60 22.84
C ALA A 84 -6.54 8.37 23.13
N MET A 85 -6.03 7.19 22.77
CA MET A 85 -6.59 5.93 23.26
C MET A 85 -6.29 5.78 24.75
N ASP A 86 -7.21 5.14 25.49
CA ASP A 86 -7.05 4.94 26.94
C ASP A 86 -5.69 4.30 27.29
N GLY A 87 -5.29 3.24 26.57
CA GLY A 87 -3.98 2.60 26.78
C GLY A 87 -2.76 3.48 26.43
N ALA A 88 -2.92 4.51 25.60
CA ALA A 88 -1.84 5.46 25.31
C ALA A 88 -1.68 6.48 26.45
N VAL A 89 -2.78 6.96 27.03
CA VAL A 89 -2.78 7.86 28.18
C VAL A 89 -2.12 7.20 29.39
N ASP A 90 -2.45 5.94 29.66
CA ASP A 90 -1.90 5.21 30.81
C ASP A 90 -0.38 4.99 30.66
N ARG A 91 0.10 4.69 29.46
CA ARG A 91 1.55 4.58 29.19
C ARG A 91 2.27 5.92 29.36
N LEU A 92 1.67 7.03 28.93
CA LEU A 92 2.27 8.36 29.09
C LEU A 92 2.34 8.76 30.57
N ARG A 93 1.31 8.46 31.37
CA ARG A 93 1.34 8.66 32.82
C ARG A 93 2.39 7.79 33.51
N ALA A 94 2.49 6.51 33.13
CA ALA A 94 3.50 5.61 33.68
C ALA A 94 4.92 6.09 33.37
N ALA A 95 5.19 6.57 32.15
CA ALA A 95 6.48 7.11 31.75
C ALA A 95 6.82 8.43 32.48
N ALA A 96 5.83 9.32 32.67
CA ALA A 96 6.01 10.55 33.45
C ALA A 96 6.39 10.22 34.91
N ASN A 97 5.66 9.31 35.55
CA ASN A 97 5.96 8.86 36.91
C ASN A 97 7.33 8.16 37.03
N ALA A 98 7.82 7.49 35.98
CA ALA A 98 9.16 6.91 35.97
C ALA A 98 10.26 7.97 35.83
N ARG A 99 10.02 9.03 35.05
CA ARG A 99 10.93 10.18 34.95
C ARG A 99 11.04 10.93 36.26
N ASP A 100 9.93 11.17 36.94
CA ASP A 100 9.91 11.83 38.25
C ASP A 100 10.63 11.02 39.33
N ARG A 101 10.64 9.68 39.20
CA ARG A 101 11.41 8.78 40.07
C ARG A 101 12.90 8.68 39.73
N GLY A 102 13.34 9.25 38.60
CA GLY A 102 14.74 9.27 38.17
C GLY A 102 15.20 8.01 37.41
N ASP A 103 14.29 7.15 36.97
CA ASP A 103 14.62 5.80 36.46
C ASP A 103 15.00 5.76 34.96
N VAL A 104 14.93 6.88 34.22
CA VAL A 104 15.13 6.89 32.76
C VAL A 104 16.10 7.99 32.33
N ALA A 105 17.30 7.59 31.92
CA ALA A 105 18.25 8.47 31.23
C ALA A 105 17.65 8.96 29.91
N ALA A 106 17.64 10.28 29.68
CA ALA A 106 17.07 10.88 28.47
C ALA A 106 17.84 10.41 27.21
N PRO A 107 17.15 10.06 26.11
CA PRO A 107 17.83 9.77 24.85
C PRO A 107 18.52 11.04 24.33
N ALA A 108 19.80 10.92 23.97
CA ALA A 108 20.59 12.02 23.44
C ALA A 108 19.97 12.59 22.15
N PRO A 109 20.03 13.91 21.91
CA PRO A 109 19.52 14.52 20.69
C PRO A 109 20.32 14.05 19.47
N PHE A 110 19.61 13.67 18.42
CA PHE A 110 20.19 13.32 17.12
C PHE A 110 20.85 14.57 16.48
N GLY A 111 22.15 14.47 16.19
CA GLY A 111 22.82 15.26 15.15
C GLY A 111 23.64 16.45 15.63
N ALA A 112 24.92 16.21 15.96
CA ALA A 112 26.00 17.16 15.70
C ALA A 112 27.10 16.35 14.99
N GLY A 113 27.35 16.69 13.73
CA GLY A 113 28.31 15.99 12.88
C GLY A 113 29.73 16.14 13.39
N ASP A 114 30.52 15.07 13.24
CA ASP A 114 31.97 15.15 13.30
C ASP A 114 32.54 14.68 11.97
N SER A 115 32.99 15.67 11.21
CA SER A 115 33.86 15.52 10.04
C SER A 115 35.29 15.75 10.52
N GLY A 116 36.11 14.70 10.56
CA GLY A 116 37.53 14.85 10.87
C GLY A 116 38.31 13.56 10.95
N SER A 117 38.65 12.95 9.80
CA SER A 117 39.90 12.18 9.70
C SER A 117 41.09 13.14 9.62
N PRO A 118 42.29 12.76 10.10
CA PRO A 118 43.25 12.22 9.14
C PRO A 118 44.13 11.06 9.65
N ALA A 119 44.38 10.14 8.70
CA ALA A 119 45.63 9.46 8.35
C ALA A 119 46.56 8.82 9.42
N GLY A 120 46.95 7.56 9.14
CA GLY A 120 48.22 7.01 9.59
C GLY A 120 48.33 5.49 9.60
N SER A 121 48.72 4.92 8.44
CA SER A 121 49.67 3.79 8.26
C SER A 121 49.45 2.44 8.97
N GLY A 122 49.36 1.35 8.19
CA GLY A 122 49.63 -0.04 8.64
C GLY A 122 51.13 -0.31 8.84
N PRO A 123 51.61 -1.58 8.97
CA PRO A 123 50.91 -2.87 8.82
C PRO A 123 51.22 -3.90 9.95
N ASP A 124 50.64 -5.09 9.80
CA ASP A 124 51.05 -6.38 10.37
C ASP A 124 50.64 -6.82 11.80
N ALA A 125 50.14 -8.05 11.82
CA ALA A 125 50.20 -9.07 12.88
C ALA A 125 49.38 -8.84 14.16
N PHE A 126 48.24 -9.54 14.26
CA PHE A 126 47.71 -9.97 15.55
C PHE A 126 48.34 -11.32 15.94
N PRO A 127 49.13 -11.40 17.02
CA PRO A 127 49.44 -12.64 17.69
C PRO A 127 48.34 -12.98 18.71
N GLY A 128 48.02 -14.27 18.82
CA GLY A 128 47.52 -14.93 20.03
C GLY A 128 46.23 -14.41 20.68
N GLN A 129 45.08 -14.99 20.30
CA GLN A 129 43.96 -15.10 21.25
C GLN A 129 44.25 -16.27 22.21
N ASP A 130 44.92 -15.97 23.31
CA ASP A 130 44.83 -16.76 24.54
C ASP A 130 43.65 -16.24 25.36
N GLY A 131 42.72 -17.13 25.77
CA GLY A 131 41.75 -16.79 26.80
C GLY A 131 40.30 -17.28 26.65
N LEU A 132 40.02 -18.32 25.85
CA LEU A 132 38.77 -19.07 26.03
C LEU A 132 39.04 -20.31 26.90
N PRO A 133 38.29 -20.54 28.00
CA PRO A 133 38.46 -21.74 28.79
C PRO A 133 38.11 -22.99 27.97
N ALA A 134 39.00 -23.96 27.99
CA ALA A 134 38.82 -25.26 27.35
C ALA A 134 37.59 -25.98 27.93
N PHE A 135 36.64 -26.32 27.07
CA PHE A 135 35.60 -27.29 27.41
C PHE A 135 36.27 -28.66 27.64
N PRO A 136 35.96 -29.37 28.74
CA PRO A 136 36.44 -30.72 28.94
C PRO A 136 35.86 -31.65 27.84
N PRO A 137 36.65 -32.62 27.34
CA PRO A 137 36.14 -33.60 26.38
C PRO A 137 35.06 -34.47 27.05
N GLU A 138 33.94 -34.64 26.37
CA GLU A 138 32.85 -35.50 26.81
C GLU A 138 33.32 -36.96 26.97
N PRO A 139 32.84 -37.68 27.99
CA PRO A 139 33.08 -39.11 28.09
C PRO A 139 32.40 -39.84 26.92
N GLY A 140 33.14 -40.77 26.31
CA GLY A 140 32.60 -41.72 25.32
C GLY A 140 31.49 -42.60 25.90
N PRO A 141 30.73 -43.30 25.05
CA PRO A 141 29.42 -43.82 25.40
C PRO A 141 29.55 -45.09 26.23
N ASP A 142 29.43 -44.95 27.54
CA ASP A 142 29.12 -46.08 28.42
C ASP A 142 27.62 -46.39 28.33
N GLY A 143 27.31 -47.41 27.53
CA GLY A 143 26.21 -48.36 27.75
C GLY A 143 24.83 -47.79 28.07
N PHE A 144 24.10 -47.36 27.05
CA PHE A 144 22.64 -47.39 27.06
C PHE A 144 22.11 -47.90 25.72
N ASP A 145 21.85 -49.21 25.64
CA ASP A 145 20.95 -49.80 24.64
C ASP A 145 19.51 -49.39 25.02
N GLY A 146 19.11 -48.19 24.60
CA GLY A 146 17.78 -47.67 24.86
C GLY A 146 17.40 -46.62 23.83
N ALA A 147 16.63 -47.00 22.83
CA ALA A 147 16.05 -46.07 21.87
C ALA A 147 15.23 -44.99 22.60
N TYR A 148 15.74 -43.75 22.62
CA TYR A 148 15.03 -42.60 23.19
C TYR A 148 13.66 -42.45 22.52
N ARG A 149 12.58 -42.60 23.29
CA ARG A 149 11.21 -42.32 22.86
C ARG A 149 10.81 -40.97 23.44
N PRO A 150 10.54 -39.93 22.62
CA PRO A 150 10.12 -38.63 23.13
C PRO A 150 8.78 -38.73 23.86
N GLY A 151 8.62 -37.94 24.92
CA GLY A 151 7.40 -37.88 25.72
C GLY A 151 6.31 -37.03 25.04
N PRO A 152 5.05 -37.11 25.52
CA PRO A 152 3.97 -36.26 25.01
C PRO A 152 4.24 -34.80 25.38
N GLY A 153 4.61 -33.98 24.38
CA GLY A 153 4.88 -32.54 24.57
C GLY A 153 6.25 -32.08 24.07
N ASP A 154 7.17 -33.00 23.76
CA ASP A 154 8.47 -32.64 23.22
C ASP A 154 8.37 -32.21 21.76
N TYR A 155 9.06 -31.12 21.42
CA TYR A 155 9.10 -30.60 20.07
C TYR A 155 9.95 -31.51 19.17
N VAL A 156 9.32 -32.15 18.19
CA VAL A 156 10.00 -32.98 17.17
C VAL A 156 10.17 -32.18 15.89
N SER A 157 11.43 -31.97 15.50
CA SER A 157 11.82 -31.31 14.25
C SER A 157 11.25 -32.05 13.02
N PRO A 158 10.70 -31.34 12.00
CA PRO A 158 10.14 -31.95 10.79
C PRO A 158 11.08 -32.85 9.98
N ARG A 159 12.40 -32.76 10.20
CA ARG A 159 13.42 -33.59 9.54
C ARG A 159 13.60 -34.96 10.19
N ASP A 160 13.24 -35.06 11.48
CA ASP A 160 13.46 -36.26 12.30
C ASP A 160 12.19 -37.12 12.41
N ARG A 161 11.13 -36.74 11.67
CA ARG A 161 9.93 -37.58 11.54
C ARG A 161 10.24 -38.77 10.64
N PRO A 162 9.85 -40.00 11.03
CA PRO A 162 9.94 -41.14 10.13
C PRO A 162 9.12 -40.84 8.86
N ARG A 163 9.68 -41.18 7.69
CA ARG A 163 8.94 -41.11 6.42
C ARG A 163 7.67 -41.94 6.56
N GLN A 164 6.53 -41.27 6.47
CA GLN A 164 5.24 -41.93 6.53
C GLN A 164 5.11 -42.86 5.30
N PRO A 165 4.79 -44.15 5.48
CA PRO A 165 4.53 -45.02 4.34
C PRO A 165 3.32 -44.48 3.58
N ALA A 166 3.38 -44.55 2.24
CA ALA A 166 2.26 -44.18 1.39
C ALA A 166 1.01 -44.97 1.83
N PRO A 167 -0.17 -44.34 1.92
CA PRO A 167 -1.39 -45.03 2.31
C PRO A 167 -1.73 -46.13 1.29
N PRO A 168 -2.33 -47.25 1.73
CA PRO A 168 -2.64 -48.36 0.85
C PRO A 168 -3.69 -47.97 -0.22
N PRO A 169 -3.62 -48.58 -1.42
CA PRO A 169 -4.30 -48.11 -2.63
C PRO A 169 -5.83 -48.11 -2.57
N TRP A 170 -6.43 -48.77 -1.58
CA TRP A 170 -7.88 -48.89 -1.41
C TRP A 170 -8.49 -47.79 -0.51
N GLN A 171 -7.71 -46.86 0.04
CA GLN A 171 -8.22 -45.67 0.74
C GLN A 171 -8.58 -44.49 -0.19
N ASN A 172 -8.34 -44.61 -1.50
CA ASN A 172 -8.81 -43.64 -2.49
C ASN A 172 -10.27 -43.92 -2.90
N GLY A 173 -11.18 -43.83 -1.94
CA GLY A 173 -12.61 -43.67 -2.21
C GLY A 173 -12.87 -42.25 -2.73
N GLY A 174 -13.39 -42.14 -3.94
CA GLY A 174 -13.48 -40.91 -4.74
C GLY A 174 -13.94 -39.67 -3.97
N ARG A 175 -13.01 -38.73 -3.79
CA ARG A 175 -13.36 -37.32 -3.73
C ARG A 175 -13.27 -36.80 -5.16
N PRO A 176 -14.27 -36.05 -5.65
CA PRO A 176 -14.21 -35.49 -7.00
C PRO A 176 -12.88 -34.76 -7.16
N SER A 177 -12.21 -34.97 -8.28
CA SER A 177 -11.04 -34.19 -8.68
C SER A 177 -11.41 -32.72 -8.54
N TYR A 178 -10.90 -32.08 -7.48
CA TYR A 178 -10.96 -30.65 -7.34
C TYR A 178 -10.05 -30.09 -8.42
N ASP A 179 -10.62 -29.85 -9.59
CA ASP A 179 -10.07 -28.88 -10.52
C ASP A 179 -10.50 -27.50 -10.00
N PRO A 180 -9.61 -26.71 -9.38
CA PRO A 180 -9.94 -25.40 -8.83
C PRO A 180 -10.38 -24.40 -9.91
N PHE A 181 -10.18 -24.76 -11.19
CA PHE A 181 -10.29 -23.87 -12.33
C PHE A 181 -11.33 -24.34 -13.36
N ALA A 182 -11.88 -25.55 -13.22
CA ALA A 182 -12.95 -26.07 -14.08
C ALA A 182 -14.23 -25.19 -14.07
N GLY A 183 -14.43 -24.39 -13.02
CA GLY A 183 -15.60 -23.53 -12.85
C GLY A 183 -15.38 -22.05 -13.16
N ARG A 184 -14.23 -21.61 -13.69
CA ARG A 184 -13.92 -20.17 -13.79
C ARG A 184 -13.52 -19.66 -15.18
N ARG A 185 -14.07 -20.25 -16.24
CA ARG A 185 -14.10 -19.62 -17.57
C ARG A 185 -15.49 -19.14 -18.00
N THR A 186 -16.38 -18.92 -17.05
CA THR A 186 -17.70 -18.31 -17.28
C THR A 186 -18.17 -17.64 -16.00
N GLY A 187 -17.57 -16.50 -15.64
CA GLY A 187 -18.20 -15.50 -14.80
C GLY A 187 -18.89 -14.46 -15.71
N PRO A 188 -20.01 -13.85 -15.30
CA PRO A 188 -20.57 -12.73 -16.04
C PRO A 188 -19.61 -11.53 -15.94
N ASP A 189 -19.59 -10.74 -17.01
CA ASP A 189 -18.76 -9.55 -17.29
C ASP A 189 -17.29 -9.80 -17.66
N ASP A 190 -17.08 -9.96 -18.96
CA ASP A 190 -15.94 -9.47 -19.73
C ASP A 190 -15.91 -7.91 -19.71
N ALA A 191 -16.08 -7.31 -18.52
CA ALA A 191 -16.06 -5.87 -18.35
C ALA A 191 -14.60 -5.43 -18.20
N SER A 192 -14.13 -4.66 -19.18
CA SER A 192 -12.79 -4.09 -19.21
C SER A 192 -12.45 -3.42 -17.88
N ARG A 193 -11.37 -3.88 -17.23
CA ARG A 193 -11.02 -3.42 -15.89
C ARG A 193 -10.23 -2.12 -15.97
N ALA A 194 -10.92 -1.01 -15.76
CA ALA A 194 -10.34 0.33 -15.76
C ALA A 194 -9.85 0.76 -14.35
N VAL A 195 -8.64 1.30 -14.25
CA VAL A 195 -8.03 1.80 -13.00
C VAL A 195 -7.43 3.19 -13.23
N VAL A 196 -7.69 4.12 -12.30
CA VAL A 196 -7.11 5.47 -12.30
C VAL A 196 -5.96 5.52 -11.29
N LEU A 197 -4.80 5.99 -11.72
CA LEU A 197 -3.61 6.16 -10.89
C LEU A 197 -3.04 7.57 -11.05
N ALA A 198 -2.32 8.06 -10.04
CA ALA A 198 -1.45 9.20 -10.25
C ALA A 198 -0.34 8.83 -11.25
N ALA A 199 0.03 9.73 -12.16
CA ALA A 199 1.09 9.44 -13.14
C ALA A 199 2.45 9.14 -12.45
N ALA A 200 2.66 9.72 -11.26
CA ALA A 200 3.83 9.50 -10.41
C ALA A 200 3.69 8.28 -9.46
N ASP A 201 2.57 7.56 -9.48
CA ASP A 201 2.36 6.40 -8.62
C ASP A 201 3.41 5.30 -8.91
N PRO A 202 4.00 4.65 -7.90
CA PRO A 202 4.89 3.52 -8.10
C PRO A 202 4.29 2.35 -8.89
N ALA A 203 2.96 2.18 -8.85
CA ALA A 203 2.24 1.15 -9.60
C ALA A 203 2.09 1.48 -11.10
N ASN A 204 2.34 2.72 -11.51
CA ASN A 204 2.36 3.08 -12.93
C ASN A 204 3.71 2.69 -13.58
N ALA A 205 3.67 1.73 -14.51
CA ALA A 205 4.86 1.27 -15.23
C ALA A 205 5.35 2.26 -16.32
N TYR A 206 4.45 3.11 -16.85
CA TYR A 206 4.79 4.07 -17.90
C TYR A 206 5.64 5.23 -17.38
N GLY A 207 6.70 5.56 -18.12
CA GLY A 207 7.73 6.51 -17.69
C GLY A 207 8.70 5.96 -16.65
N ALA A 208 8.67 4.65 -16.39
CA ALA A 208 9.61 3.95 -15.51
C ALA A 208 10.20 2.72 -16.22
N ALA A 209 9.39 1.67 -16.39
CA ALA A 209 9.78 0.45 -17.07
C ALA A 209 9.30 0.41 -18.53
N LEU A 210 8.17 1.08 -18.82
CA LEU A 210 7.63 1.23 -20.16
C LEU A 210 7.83 2.67 -20.64
N SER A 211 8.15 2.83 -21.92
CA SER A 211 8.14 4.13 -22.58
C SER A 211 6.71 4.66 -22.65
N TRP A 212 6.56 5.98 -22.56
CA TRP A 212 5.28 6.62 -22.88
C TRP A 212 4.95 6.41 -24.37
N PRO A 213 3.69 6.17 -24.74
CA PRO A 213 3.27 6.17 -26.14
C PRO A 213 3.41 7.56 -26.74
N GLU A 214 3.54 7.64 -28.06
CA GLU A 214 3.57 8.94 -28.75
C GLU A 214 2.20 9.62 -28.57
N PRO A 215 2.17 10.91 -28.21
CA PRO A 215 0.91 11.63 -28.07
C PRO A 215 0.11 11.61 -29.38
N PRO A 216 -1.23 11.58 -29.30
CA PRO A 216 -2.09 11.67 -30.48
C PRO A 216 -1.87 12.98 -31.25
N ASP A 217 -2.13 12.97 -32.54
CA ASP A 217 -1.95 14.15 -33.39
C ASP A 217 -2.70 15.38 -32.86
N GLY A 218 -2.03 16.53 -32.90
CA GLY A 218 -2.57 17.78 -32.36
C GLY A 218 -2.45 17.94 -30.85
N ALA A 219 -1.99 16.92 -30.11
CA ALA A 219 -1.74 17.02 -28.68
C ALA A 219 -0.72 18.13 -28.35
N GLY A 220 -1.16 19.15 -27.60
CA GLY A 220 -0.31 20.25 -27.16
C GLY A 220 0.65 19.91 -26.00
N HIS A 221 0.62 18.68 -25.50
CA HIS A 221 1.44 18.26 -24.37
C HIS A 221 1.80 16.77 -24.46
N LYS A 222 2.88 16.39 -23.78
CA LYS A 222 3.35 15.00 -23.69
C LYS A 222 3.04 14.41 -22.31
N PRO A 223 2.72 13.11 -22.22
CA PRO A 223 2.55 12.45 -20.93
C PRO A 223 3.87 12.38 -20.16
N GLY A 224 3.77 12.31 -18.84
CA GLY A 224 4.94 12.23 -17.97
C GLY A 224 4.58 11.98 -16.51
N ARG A 225 5.55 11.49 -15.73
CA ARG A 225 5.40 11.26 -14.28
C ARG A 225 5.47 12.58 -13.53
N LYS A 226 4.38 13.35 -13.58
CA LYS A 226 4.25 14.67 -12.94
C LYS A 226 3.22 14.59 -11.81
N ALA A 227 3.50 15.28 -10.71
CA ALA A 227 2.56 15.38 -9.60
C ALA A 227 1.26 16.07 -10.04
N GLY A 228 0.13 15.49 -9.66
CA GLY A 228 -1.21 15.98 -10.04
C GLY A 228 -1.68 15.58 -11.44
N SER A 229 -0.84 14.91 -12.24
CA SER A 229 -1.29 14.25 -13.47
C SER A 229 -1.84 12.86 -13.15
N LEU A 230 -2.76 12.37 -13.99
CA LEU A 230 -3.40 11.07 -13.82
C LEU A 230 -3.22 10.21 -15.08
N VAL A 231 -3.20 8.90 -14.89
CA VAL A 231 -3.29 7.90 -15.96
C VAL A 231 -4.49 7.01 -15.71
N VAL A 232 -5.15 6.58 -16.77
CA VAL A 232 -6.19 5.55 -16.72
C VAL A 232 -5.73 4.37 -17.55
N LEU A 233 -5.63 3.22 -16.88
CA LEU A 233 -5.25 1.96 -17.49
C LEU A 233 -6.50 1.09 -17.65
N VAL A 234 -6.72 0.54 -18.82
CA VAL A 234 -7.79 -0.45 -19.08
C VAL A 234 -7.14 -1.76 -19.43
N ASP A 235 -7.39 -2.78 -18.62
CA ASP A 235 -6.76 -4.11 -18.74
C ASP A 235 -5.22 -4.06 -18.78
N GLY A 236 -4.65 -3.02 -18.14
CA GLY A 236 -3.21 -2.77 -18.04
C GLY A 236 -2.63 -1.87 -19.13
N GLU A 237 -3.41 -1.50 -20.16
CA GLU A 237 -2.96 -0.63 -21.23
C GLU A 237 -3.30 0.84 -20.95
N LEU A 238 -2.38 1.75 -21.27
CA LEU A 238 -2.63 3.19 -21.13
C LEU A 238 -3.68 3.66 -22.13
N THR A 239 -4.85 4.05 -21.62
CA THR A 239 -5.98 4.52 -22.44
C THR A 239 -6.13 6.03 -22.35
N LEU A 240 -6.00 6.61 -21.15
CA LEU A 240 -6.09 8.06 -20.94
C LEU A 240 -4.91 8.60 -20.11
N TYR A 241 -4.48 9.82 -20.43
CA TYR A 241 -3.60 10.63 -19.58
C TYR A 241 -4.22 12.00 -19.39
N MET A 242 -4.32 12.46 -18.15
CA MET A 242 -4.82 13.78 -17.80
C MET A 242 -3.70 14.62 -17.21
N GLU A 243 -3.49 15.81 -17.76
CA GLU A 243 -2.52 16.74 -17.20
C GLU A 243 -2.99 17.29 -15.85
N ARG A 244 -2.03 17.78 -15.07
CA ARG A 244 -2.29 18.52 -13.84
C ARG A 244 -3.38 19.58 -14.03
N GLY A 245 -4.39 19.54 -13.15
CA GLY A 245 -5.51 20.48 -13.17
C GLY A 245 -6.68 20.06 -14.07
N GLY A 246 -6.58 18.92 -14.77
CA GLY A 246 -7.70 18.25 -15.41
C GLY A 246 -8.19 18.84 -16.74
N LYS A 247 -7.61 19.96 -17.19
CA LYS A 247 -8.06 20.71 -18.36
C LYS A 247 -7.79 20.03 -19.69
N THR A 248 -6.71 19.29 -19.77
CA THR A 248 -6.21 18.68 -21.00
C THR A 248 -6.13 17.17 -20.80
N LEU A 249 -6.73 16.44 -21.74
CA LEU A 249 -6.80 14.99 -21.76
C LEU A 249 -6.15 14.47 -23.05
N LEU A 250 -5.32 13.43 -22.92
CA LEU A 250 -4.87 12.59 -24.02
C LEU A 250 -5.59 11.26 -23.95
N ALA A 251 -6.00 10.76 -25.11
CA ALA A 251 -6.68 9.48 -25.27
C ALA A 251 -6.06 8.69 -26.42
N TRP A 252 -5.72 7.43 -26.15
CA TRP A 252 -5.13 6.51 -27.13
C TRP A 252 -6.13 5.39 -27.46
N PRO A 253 -6.89 5.50 -28.56
CA PRO A 253 -7.69 4.39 -29.07
C PRO A 253 -6.78 3.22 -29.47
N ALA A 254 -7.34 2.00 -29.50
CA ALA A 254 -6.60 0.77 -29.80
C ALA A 254 -6.14 0.75 -31.25
N ASP A 255 -7.04 1.20 -32.13
CA ASP A 255 -6.79 1.47 -33.52
C ASP A 255 -6.76 3.00 -33.72
N PRO A 256 -5.59 3.60 -34.03
CA PRO A 256 -5.47 5.03 -34.30
C PRO A 256 -6.31 5.52 -35.49
N ASP A 257 -6.56 4.65 -36.47
CA ASP A 257 -7.31 4.96 -37.69
C ASP A 257 -8.80 4.58 -37.58
N GLY A 258 -9.19 3.90 -36.50
CA GLY A 258 -10.55 3.46 -36.22
C GLY A 258 -11.43 4.55 -35.61
N GLU A 259 -12.74 4.34 -35.65
CA GLU A 259 -13.69 5.23 -34.97
C GLU A 259 -13.55 5.08 -33.45
N PRO A 260 -13.35 6.17 -32.68
CA PRO A 260 -13.18 6.08 -31.24
C PRO A 260 -14.38 5.47 -30.49
N ALA A 261 -15.56 5.47 -31.10
CA ALA A 261 -16.75 4.85 -30.55
C ALA A 261 -16.67 3.31 -30.53
N ASP A 262 -15.85 2.71 -31.39
CA ASP A 262 -15.72 1.26 -31.51
C ASP A 262 -14.74 0.67 -30.49
N ASP A 263 -13.90 1.50 -29.87
CA ASP A 263 -12.98 1.07 -28.81
C ASP A 263 -13.67 1.10 -27.44
N ALA A 264 -14.10 -0.09 -26.97
CA ALA A 264 -14.74 -0.29 -25.67
C ALA A 264 -13.88 0.16 -24.46
N ARG A 265 -12.56 0.32 -24.63
CA ARG A 265 -11.67 0.79 -23.55
C ARG A 265 -11.89 2.28 -23.24
N LEU A 266 -12.20 3.10 -24.25
CA LEU A 266 -12.40 4.53 -24.07
C LEU A 266 -13.59 4.88 -23.15
N PRO A 267 -14.81 4.32 -23.30
CA PRO A 267 -15.90 4.56 -22.38
C PRO A 267 -15.60 4.00 -20.98
N ALA A 268 -14.97 2.82 -20.86
CA ALA A 268 -14.57 2.27 -19.56
C ALA A 268 -13.57 3.19 -18.83
N ALA A 269 -12.59 3.74 -19.55
CA ALA A 269 -11.62 4.68 -19.00
C ALA A 269 -12.28 6.00 -18.56
N ALA A 270 -13.18 6.56 -19.39
CA ALA A 270 -13.91 7.78 -19.07
C ALA A 270 -14.81 7.60 -17.83
N GLN A 271 -15.50 6.46 -17.73
CA GLN A 271 -16.31 6.11 -16.56
C GLN A 271 -15.47 5.97 -15.29
N ALA A 272 -14.30 5.34 -15.37
CA ALA A 272 -13.39 5.20 -14.24
C ALA A 272 -12.88 6.56 -13.74
N LEU A 273 -12.52 7.46 -14.66
CA LEU A 273 -12.12 8.82 -14.36
C LEU A 273 -13.26 9.60 -13.69
N ALA A 274 -14.48 9.52 -14.23
CA ALA A 274 -15.65 10.18 -13.67
C ALA A 274 -16.01 9.63 -12.27
N ALA A 275 -15.90 8.31 -12.08
CA ALA A 275 -16.10 7.67 -10.78
C ALA A 275 -15.06 8.13 -9.75
N ALA A 276 -13.79 8.23 -10.14
CA ALA A 276 -12.72 8.75 -9.27
C ALA A 276 -12.94 10.22 -8.88
N ALA A 277 -13.43 11.06 -9.81
CA ALA A 277 -13.80 12.44 -9.53
C ALA A 277 -14.99 12.54 -8.57
N ARG A 278 -16.07 11.77 -8.81
CA ARG A 278 -17.24 11.72 -7.93
C ARG A 278 -16.94 11.19 -6.53
N ALA A 279 -15.98 10.27 -6.42
CA ALA A 279 -15.53 9.74 -5.14
C ALA A 279 -14.72 10.74 -4.28
N GLY A 280 -14.51 11.98 -4.75
CA GLY A 280 -13.78 13.04 -4.05
C GLY A 280 -12.27 13.02 -4.24
N SER A 281 -11.71 11.89 -4.69
CA SER A 281 -10.26 11.68 -4.78
C SER A 281 -9.50 12.60 -5.73
N LEU A 282 -10.20 13.24 -6.69
CA LEU A 282 -9.59 14.10 -7.70
C LEU A 282 -10.07 15.58 -7.64
N GLY A 283 -11.04 15.90 -6.78
CA GLY A 283 -11.72 17.21 -6.79
C GLY A 283 -12.57 17.44 -8.05
N MET A 284 -12.87 18.72 -8.36
CA MET A 284 -13.61 19.10 -9.57
C MET A 284 -12.72 18.95 -10.81
N VAL A 285 -13.13 18.10 -11.74
CA VAL A 285 -12.42 17.85 -13.01
C VAL A 285 -13.18 18.54 -14.15
N THR A 286 -12.54 19.50 -14.81
CA THR A 286 -13.08 20.20 -15.99
C THR A 286 -12.17 19.94 -17.18
N VAL A 287 -12.68 19.22 -18.20
CA VAL A 287 -11.92 18.92 -19.42
C VAL A 287 -12.25 19.95 -20.51
N GLU A 288 -11.26 20.75 -20.90
CA GLU A 288 -11.38 21.80 -21.91
C GLU A 288 -10.93 21.33 -23.29
N ARG A 289 -9.95 20.41 -23.35
CA ARG A 289 -9.42 19.85 -24.60
C ARG A 289 -9.13 18.36 -24.48
N VAL A 290 -9.40 17.63 -25.55
CA VAL A 290 -9.04 16.22 -25.71
C VAL A 290 -8.23 16.06 -27.00
N ASN A 291 -7.04 15.46 -26.91
CA ASN A 291 -6.11 15.31 -28.04
C ASN A 291 -5.85 16.63 -28.79
N GLY A 292 -5.81 17.74 -28.04
CA GLY A 292 -5.60 19.06 -28.62
C GLY A 292 -6.83 19.71 -29.28
N THR A 293 -7.98 19.04 -29.37
CA THR A 293 -9.25 19.61 -29.88
C THR A 293 -10.13 20.09 -28.72
N PRO A 294 -10.89 21.21 -28.83
CA PRO A 294 -11.85 21.61 -27.80
C PRO A 294 -12.81 20.47 -27.44
N SER A 295 -13.06 20.23 -26.15
CA SER A 295 -13.82 19.05 -25.67
C SER A 295 -15.23 18.97 -26.26
N LEU A 296 -15.92 20.11 -26.38
CA LEU A 296 -17.29 20.18 -26.93
C LEU A 296 -17.39 19.85 -28.43
N THR A 297 -16.29 19.96 -29.18
CA THR A 297 -16.24 19.65 -30.63
C THR A 297 -15.37 18.43 -30.92
N SER A 298 -14.90 17.73 -29.89
CA SER A 298 -14.07 16.55 -30.03
C SER A 298 -14.94 15.34 -30.36
N PRO A 299 -14.50 14.42 -31.24
CA PRO A 299 -15.15 13.12 -31.43
C PRO A 299 -15.28 12.32 -30.13
N LEU A 300 -14.38 12.56 -29.17
CA LEU A 300 -14.39 11.94 -27.84
C LEU A 300 -15.35 12.63 -26.85
N GLY A 301 -15.99 13.73 -27.24
CA GLY A 301 -16.91 14.49 -26.39
C GLY A 301 -18.12 13.67 -25.95
N ALA A 302 -18.72 12.91 -26.87
CA ALA A 302 -19.87 12.04 -26.58
C ALA A 302 -19.55 10.95 -25.54
N LEU A 303 -18.30 10.47 -25.50
CA LEU A 303 -17.85 9.50 -24.49
C LEU A 303 -17.74 10.11 -23.10
N LEU A 304 -17.27 11.36 -23.01
CA LEU A 304 -17.23 12.10 -21.75
C LEU A 304 -18.67 12.39 -21.26
N GLU A 305 -19.56 12.81 -22.14
CA GLU A 305 -20.98 13.01 -21.82
C GLU A 305 -21.62 11.71 -21.31
N GLY A 306 -21.38 10.59 -21.99
CA GLY A 306 -21.84 9.26 -21.57
C GLY A 306 -21.29 8.81 -20.21
N ALA A 307 -20.11 9.27 -19.82
CA ALA A 307 -19.53 9.04 -18.49
C ALA A 307 -20.08 9.98 -17.38
N GLY A 308 -20.92 10.95 -17.76
CA GLY A 308 -21.56 11.91 -16.87
C GLY A 308 -20.82 13.24 -16.72
N PHE A 309 -19.90 13.58 -17.63
CA PHE A 309 -19.41 14.94 -17.74
C PHE A 309 -20.50 15.83 -18.36
N VAL A 310 -20.64 17.06 -17.88
CA VAL A 310 -21.66 18.00 -18.36
C VAL A 310 -20.97 19.16 -19.06
N ALA A 311 -21.44 19.50 -20.25
CA ALA A 311 -21.03 20.70 -20.97
C ALA A 311 -21.48 21.95 -20.19
N THR A 312 -20.54 22.64 -19.55
CA THR A 312 -20.77 23.93 -18.91
C THR A 312 -20.26 25.06 -19.81
N PRO A 313 -21.10 26.03 -20.22
CA PRO A 313 -20.63 27.22 -20.92
C PRO A 313 -19.70 28.04 -20.01
N ARG A 314 -18.73 28.73 -20.62
CA ARG A 314 -17.82 29.67 -19.95
C ARG A 314 -18.41 31.06 -19.87
#